data_AF-A0A0W8G9Y2-F1
#
_entry.id   AF-A0A0W8G9Y2-F1
#
_cell.length_a   1.000
_cell.length_b   1.000
_cell.length_c   1.000
_cell.angle_alpha   90.00
_cell.angle_beta   90.00
_cell.angle_gamma   90.00
#
_symmetry.space_group_name_H-M   'P 1'
#
loop_
_entity.id
_entity.type
_entity.pdbx_description
1 polymer ?
#
loop_
_entity_poly.entity_id
_entity_poly.type
_entity_poly.pdbx_seq_one_letter_code
_entity_poly.pdbx_strand_id
1 'polypeptide(L)'
;MEIPVKKYNADLLTRTDKMADAREMCLTRLRTLPRDKREAAADAILALADPEWWERRHKGGEVFLLILELRQDAVKKILKDAGG
;
A
#
# COMPACT_ATOMS: atom_id res chain seq x y z
N MET A 1 19.44 -38.48 -8.13
CA MET A 1 19.61 -37.11 -7.61
C MET A 1 18.46 -36.29 -8.15
N GLU A 2 17.37 -36.23 -7.39
CA GLU A 2 16.22 -35.37 -7.72
C GLU A 2 16.55 -33.99 -7.19
N ILE A 3 16.70 -33.02 -8.08
CA ILE A 3 16.85 -31.61 -7.70
C ILE A 3 15.47 -31.15 -7.22
N PRO A 4 15.28 -30.75 -5.96
CA PRO A 4 14.01 -30.18 -5.54
C PRO A 4 13.87 -28.83 -6.21
N VAL A 5 13.06 -28.77 -7.26
CA VAL A 5 12.54 -27.52 -7.81
C VAL A 5 11.70 -26.90 -6.70
N LYS A 6 12.32 -26.00 -5.90
CA LYS A 6 11.58 -25.03 -5.10
C LYS A 6 10.71 -24.26 -6.08
N LYS A 7 9.45 -24.70 -6.24
CA LYS A 7 8.38 -23.84 -6.74
C LYS A 7 8.38 -22.63 -5.82
N TYR A 8 9.05 -21.56 -6.23
CA TYR A 8 8.71 -20.25 -5.73
C TYR A 8 7.23 -20.08 -6.09
N ASN A 9 6.37 -20.14 -5.07
CA ASN A 9 4.97 -19.75 -5.19
C ASN A 9 4.99 -18.28 -5.59
N ALA A 10 5.04 -18.02 -6.90
CA ALA A 10 5.19 -16.68 -7.43
C ALA A 10 3.92 -15.83 -7.28
N ASP A 11 2.77 -16.38 -6.86
CA ASP A 11 1.52 -15.74 -7.29
C ASP A 11 0.42 -15.50 -6.26
N LEU A 12 0.68 -15.62 -4.96
CA LEU A 12 -0.26 -15.13 -3.95
C LEU A 12 0.50 -14.44 -2.81
N LEU A 13 0.92 -13.20 -3.04
CA LEU A 13 1.24 -12.30 -1.92
C LEU A 13 0.01 -12.27 -1.00
N THR A 14 0.21 -12.51 0.29
CA THR A 14 -0.90 -12.41 1.24
C THR A 14 -1.36 -10.96 1.29
N ARG A 15 -2.59 -10.72 1.77
CA ARG A 15 -3.06 -9.35 2.02
C ARG A 15 -2.06 -8.56 2.87
N THR A 16 -1.44 -9.20 3.86
CA THR A 16 -0.41 -8.61 4.71
C THR A 16 0.82 -8.18 3.91
N ASP A 17 1.31 -9.03 3.02
CA ASP A 17 2.47 -8.70 2.16
C ASP A 17 2.16 -7.54 1.21
N LYS A 18 0.96 -7.56 0.60
CA LYS A 18 0.49 -6.46 -0.25
C LYS A 18 0.36 -5.15 0.54
N MET A 19 -0.19 -5.20 1.77
CA MET A 19 -0.30 -4.00 2.60
C MET A 19 1.08 -3.47 2.99
N ALA A 20 2.05 -4.33 3.29
CA ALA A 20 3.42 -3.92 3.59
C ALA A 20 4.11 -3.24 2.39
N ASP A 21 3.98 -3.82 1.18
CA ASP A 21 4.46 -3.24 -0.08
C ASP A 21 3.83 -1.87 -0.37
N ALA A 22 2.50 -1.77 -0.25
CA ALA A 22 1.77 -0.52 -0.41
C ALA A 22 2.21 0.54 0.63
N ARG A 23 2.46 0.12 1.88
CA ARG A 23 2.91 0.99 2.97
C ARG A 23 4.29 1.56 2.69
N GLU A 24 5.22 0.73 2.23
CA GLU A 24 6.57 1.17 1.84
C GLU A 24 6.53 2.20 0.69
N MET A 25 5.70 1.93 -0.33
CA MET A 25 5.47 2.87 -1.44
C MET A 25 4.85 4.18 -0.96
N CYS A 26 3.94 4.12 0.01
CA CYS A 26 3.29 5.28 0.59
C CYS A 26 4.33 6.11 1.37
N LEU A 27 5.07 5.50 2.30
CA LEU A 27 6.12 6.16 3.09
C LEU A 27 7.22 6.80 2.23
N THR A 28 7.56 6.18 1.10
CA THR A 28 8.53 6.73 0.15
C THR A 28 8.02 8.02 -0.52
N ARG A 29 6.71 8.14 -0.74
CA ARG A 29 6.10 9.35 -1.30
C ARG A 29 5.82 10.42 -0.25
N LEU A 30 5.53 10.04 0.99
CA LEU A 30 5.24 10.95 2.10
C LEU A 30 6.50 11.62 2.71
N ARG A 31 7.63 11.63 1.99
CA ARG A 31 8.89 12.24 2.47
C ARG A 31 8.78 13.73 2.78
N THR A 32 7.77 14.42 2.26
CA THR A 32 7.48 15.82 2.56
C THR A 32 6.81 16.03 3.93
N LEU A 33 6.15 15.00 4.47
CA LEU A 33 5.54 15.06 5.80
C LEU A 33 6.58 14.85 6.92
N PRO A 34 6.31 15.35 8.14
CA PRO A 34 7.11 15.04 9.33
C PRO A 34 7.17 13.52 9.59
N ARG A 35 8.32 13.00 10.02
CA ARG A 35 8.53 11.55 10.24
C ARG A 35 7.46 10.94 11.13
N ASP A 36 7.08 11.62 12.20
CA ASP A 36 6.07 11.20 13.19
C ASP A 36 4.65 11.16 12.63
N LYS A 37 4.41 11.77 11.46
CA LYS A 37 3.12 11.81 10.76
C LYS A 37 3.06 10.87 9.55
N ARG A 38 4.21 10.44 9.02
CA ARG A 38 4.28 9.60 7.81
C ARG A 38 3.60 8.25 7.98
N GLU A 39 3.85 7.57 9.10
CA GLU A 39 3.22 6.27 9.35
C GLU A 39 1.72 6.40 9.50
N ALA A 40 1.24 7.33 10.33
CA ALA A 40 -0.18 7.58 10.51
C ALA A 40 -0.89 7.97 9.19
N ALA A 41 -0.27 8.83 8.38
CA ALA A 41 -0.82 9.20 7.07
C ALA A 41 -0.82 8.02 6.09
N ALA A 42 0.24 7.20 6.08
CA ALA A 42 0.29 6.00 5.25
C ALA A 42 -0.81 5.01 5.62
N ASP A 43 -0.97 4.71 6.91
CA ASP A 43 -2.01 3.79 7.39
C ASP A 43 -3.42 4.33 7.10
N ALA A 44 -3.65 5.64 7.27
CA ALA A 44 -4.90 6.29 6.92
C ALA A 44 -5.20 6.22 5.41
N ILE A 45 -4.19 6.39 4.55
CA ILE A 45 -4.36 6.27 3.09
C ILE A 45 -4.68 4.81 2.71
N LEU A 46 -3.97 3.83 3.28
CA LEU A 46 -4.22 2.42 3.00
C LEU A 46 -5.59 1.95 3.50
N ALA A 47 -6.11 2.56 4.56
CA ALA A 47 -7.45 2.30 5.06
C ALA A 47 -8.57 2.78 4.11
N LEU A 48 -8.26 3.62 3.11
CA LEU A 48 -9.21 4.00 2.07
C LEU A 48 -9.44 2.91 1.02
N ALA A 49 -8.59 1.87 0.99
CA ALA A 49 -8.76 0.77 0.05
C ALA A 49 -9.91 -0.14 0.46
N ASP A 50 -10.81 -0.41 -0.49
CA ASP A 50 -11.82 -1.44 -0.31
C ASP A 50 -11.15 -2.81 -0.10
N PRO A 51 -11.62 -3.65 0.85
CA PRO A 51 -11.02 -4.96 1.15
C PRO A 51 -10.83 -5.85 -0.09
N GLU A 52 -11.81 -5.82 -1.01
CA GLU A 52 -11.80 -6.58 -2.25
C GLU A 52 -10.64 -6.20 -3.19
N TRP A 53 -10.11 -4.97 -3.10
CA TRP A 53 -8.98 -4.54 -3.94
C TRP A 53 -7.72 -5.34 -3.58
N TRP A 54 -7.52 -5.67 -2.31
CA TRP A 54 -6.39 -6.49 -1.86
C TRP A 54 -6.49 -7.95 -2.31
N GLU A 55 -7.71 -8.44 -2.51
CA GLU A 55 -7.98 -9.79 -3.00
C GLU A 55 -7.82 -9.88 -4.51
N ARG A 56 -8.30 -8.86 -5.24
CA ARG A 56 -8.34 -8.85 -6.71
C ARG A 56 -7.02 -8.42 -7.37
N ARG A 57 -6.15 -7.70 -6.66
CA ARG A 57 -4.87 -7.23 -7.21
C ARG A 57 -3.72 -8.14 -6.84
N HIS A 58 -2.72 -8.23 -7.71
CA HIS A 58 -1.56 -9.09 -7.48
C HIS A 58 -0.53 -8.43 -6.56
N LYS A 59 -0.41 -7.09 -6.60
CA LYS A 59 0.57 -6.32 -5.83
C LYS A 59 -0.07 -5.21 -4.97
N GLY A 60 0.60 -4.88 -3.87
CA GLY A 60 0.20 -3.79 -2.97
C GLY A 60 0.22 -2.42 -3.65
N GLY A 61 1.27 -2.16 -4.41
CA GLY A 61 1.41 -0.93 -5.19
C GLY A 61 0.25 -0.65 -6.15
N GLU A 62 -0.37 -1.68 -6.72
CA GLU A 62 -1.55 -1.51 -7.58
C GLU A 62 -2.76 -1.01 -6.81
N VAL A 63 -2.96 -1.52 -5.59
CA VAL A 63 -4.02 -1.05 -4.69
C VAL A 63 -3.75 0.39 -4.29
N PHE A 64 -2.51 0.73 -3.95
CA PHE A 64 -2.13 2.10 -3.61
C PHE A 64 -2.39 3.09 -4.76
N LEU A 65 -2.02 2.74 -6.00
CA LEU A 65 -2.31 3.58 -7.17
C LEU A 65 -3.82 3.76 -7.37
N LEU A 66 -4.60 2.70 -7.17
CA LEU A 66 -6.06 2.75 -7.27
C LEU A 66 -6.68 3.66 -6.19
N ILE A 67 -6.14 3.67 -4.97
CA ILE A 67 -6.53 4.63 -3.92
C ILE A 67 -6.27 6.07 -4.38
N LEU A 68 -5.08 6.34 -4.93
CA LEU A 68 -4.73 7.68 -5.40
C LEU A 68 -5.65 8.17 -6.53
N GLU A 69 -6.12 7.25 -7.39
CA GLU A 69 -7.02 7.55 -8.49
C GLU A 69 -8.47 7.72 -8.02
N LEU A 70 -9.02 6.74 -7.29
CA LEU A 70 -10.45 6.69 -6.93
C LEU A 70 -10.81 7.43 -5.63
N ARG A 71 -9.80 7.75 -4.80
CA ARG A 71 -9.98 8.39 -3.48
C ARG A 71 -9.08 9.63 -3.33
N GLN A 72 -8.76 10.28 -4.45
CA GLN A 72 -7.81 11.41 -4.49
C GLN A 72 -8.14 12.52 -3.47
N ASP A 73 -9.41 12.91 -3.33
CA ASP A 73 -9.82 13.97 -2.40
C ASP A 73 -9.63 13.57 -0.94
N ALA A 74 -9.92 12.31 -0.60
CA ALA A 74 -9.70 11.78 0.74
C ALA A 74 -8.19 11.71 1.06
N VAL A 75 -7.37 11.29 0.09
CA VAL A 75 -5.91 11.29 0.23
C VAL A 75 -5.39 12.71 0.46
N LYS A 76 -5.79 13.68 -0.37
CA LYS A 76 -5.41 15.10 -0.20
C LYS A 76 -5.79 15.62 1.19
N LYS A 77 -6.97 15.26 1.69
CA LYS A 77 -7.43 15.65 3.03
C LYS A 77 -6.52 15.07 4.12
N ILE A 78 -6.16 13.79 4.03
CA ILE A 78 -5.22 13.15 4.97
C ILE A 78 -3.86 13.84 4.94
N LEU A 79 -3.33 14.15 3.76
CA LEU A 79 -2.05 14.84 3.62
C LEU A 79 -2.08 16.24 4.25
N LYS A 80 -3.14 17.00 4.00
CA LYS A 80 -3.33 18.34 4.57
C LYS A 80 -3.44 18.30 6.09
N ASP A 81 -4.19 17.35 6.65
CA ASP A 81 -4.34 17.16 8.09
C ASP A 81 -3.02 16.73 8.77
N ALA A 82 -2.20 15.96 8.05
CA ALA A 82 -0.88 15.55 8.48
C ALA A 82 0.19 16.67 8.41
N GLY A 83 -0.16 17.84 7.88
CA GLY A 83 0.72 19.02 7.80
C GLY A 83 1.37 19.27 6.43
N GLY A 84 0.77 18.76 5.35
CA GLY A 84 1.18 19.01 3.95
C GLY A 84 0.51 20.19 3.28
#